data_AF-A0A6J7KSP7-F1
#
_entry.id   AF-A0A6J7KSP7-F1
#
_cell.length_a   1.000
_cell.length_b   1.000
_cell.length_c   1.000
_cell.angle_alpha   90.00
_cell.angle_beta   90.00
_cell.angle_gamma   90.00
#
_symmetry.space_group_name_H-M   'P 1'
#
loop_
_entity.id
_entity.type
_entity.pdbx_description
1 polymer ?
#
loop_
_entity_poly.entity_id
_entity_poly.type
_entity_poly.pdbx_seq_one_letter_code
_entity_poly.pdbx_strand_id
1 'polypeptide(L)' 'MGVRSGGNTDVRWCPTCGSDLSGPAGFVTEYWKAKDRWFLTWCSRCRTTTQVCLPHRITATEPEH' A
#
# COMPACT_ATOMS: atom_id res chain seq x y z
N MET A 1 25.18 -0.78 3.10
CA MET A 1 24.22 0.07 3.82
C MET A 1 22.82 -0.46 3.53
N GLY A 2 22.31 -1.35 4.39
CA GLY A 2 20.96 -1.90 4.23
C GLY A 2 20.00 -1.13 5.12
N VAL A 3 18.93 -0.57 4.53
CA VAL A 3 17.81 -0.07 5.32
C VAL A 3 17.18 -1.28 5.99
N ARG A 4 17.14 -1.28 7.33
CA ARG A 4 16.34 -2.24 8.08
C ARG A 4 14.88 -1.91 7.81
N SER A 5 14.16 -2.83 7.19
CA SER A 5 12.70 -2.83 7.10
C SER A 5 12.14 -3.01 8.52
N GLY A 6 12.03 -1.90 9.26
CA GLY A 6 11.25 -1.82 10.48
C GLY A 6 9.81 -2.13 10.12
N GLY A 7 9.30 -3.25 10.65
CA GLY A 7 8.16 -3.96 10.11
C GLY A 7 6.87 -3.15 10.07
N ASN A 8 6.22 -3.21 8.92
CA ASN A 8 4.78 -3.11 8.86
C ASN A 8 4.25 -4.03 7.76
N THR A 9 3.57 -5.11 8.17
CA THR A 9 2.94 -6.11 7.28
C THR A 9 1.60 -5.64 6.71
N ASP A 10 1.12 -4.46 7.12
CA ASP A 10 -0.25 -4.03 6.85
C ASP A 10 -0.56 -3.89 5.34
N VAL A 11 0.45 -3.59 4.51
CA VAL A 11 0.30 -3.54 3.05
C VAL A 11 1.27 -4.53 2.40
N ARG A 12 0.79 -5.75 2.18
CA ARG A 12 1.55 -6.84 1.53
C ARG A 12 1.15 -7.08 0.07
N TRP A 13 -0.07 -6.74 -0.32
CA TRP A 13 -0.62 -7.09 -1.62
C TRP A 13 -0.86 -5.86 -2.50
N CYS A 14 -0.53 -5.98 -3.79
CA CYS A 14 -0.79 -4.93 -4.77
C CYS A 14 -2.30 -4.69 -4.91
N PRO A 15 -2.82 -3.46 -4.67
CA PRO A 15 -4.24 -3.15 -4.82
C PRO A 15 -4.77 -3.31 -6.26
N THR A 16 -3.87 -3.28 -7.25
CA THR A 16 -4.23 -3.35 -8.67
C THR A 16 -4.28 -4.78 -9.20
N CYS A 17 -3.28 -5.62 -8.85
CA CYS A 17 -3.13 -6.95 -9.45
C CYS A 17 -3.00 -8.10 -8.43
N GLY A 18 -3.14 -7.81 -7.14
CA GLY A 18 -3.11 -8.81 -6.06
C GLY A 18 -1.74 -9.48 -5.83
N SER A 19 -0.66 -9.01 -6.46
CA SER A 19 0.65 -9.64 -6.33
C SER A 19 1.37 -9.23 -5.05
N ASP A 20 2.22 -10.11 -4.54
CA ASP A 20 3.01 -9.87 -3.31
C ASP A 20 4.02 -8.73 -3.53
N LEU A 21 3.98 -7.73 -2.64
CA LEU A 21 4.88 -6.58 -2.62
C LEU A 21 6.09 -6.77 -1.70
N SER A 22 6.14 -7.85 -0.92
CA SER A 22 7.25 -8.13 0.01
C SER A 22 8.52 -8.63 -0.69
N GLY A 23 8.43 -8.94 -1.99
CA GLY A 23 9.57 -9.35 -2.80
C GLY A 23 10.55 -8.20 -3.09
N PRO A 24 11.81 -8.51 -3.47
CA PRO A 24 12.88 -7.52 -3.64
C PRO A 24 12.65 -6.53 -4.80
N ALA A 25 11.71 -6.84 -5.70
CA ALA A 25 11.37 -6.00 -6.84
C ALA A 25 10.19 -5.06 -6.56
N GLY A 26 9.48 -5.17 -5.44
CA GLY A 26 8.44 -4.21 -5.05
C GLY A 26 8.98 -3.25 -3.99
N PHE A 27 8.26 -2.16 -3.73
CA PHE A 27 8.48 -1.40 -2.51
C PHE A 27 7.18 -0.92 -1.88
N VAL A 28 7.24 -0.76 -0.57
CA VAL A 28 6.20 -0.16 0.27
C VAL A 28 6.90 0.85 1.18
N THR A 29 6.47 2.10 1.14
CA THR A 29 7.01 3.16 2.00
C THR A 29 5.86 3.80 2.77
N GLU A 30 5.93 3.69 4.09
CA GLU A 30 4.99 4.36 4.98
C GLU A 30 5.30 5.86 5.07
N TYR A 31 4.25 6.68 5.08
CA TYR A 31 4.33 8.11 5.35
C TYR A 31 3.02 8.60 6.01
N TRP A 32 3.06 9.80 6.59
CA TRP A 32 1.92 10.40 7.27
C TRP A 32 1.39 11.60 6.48
N LYS A 33 0.07 11.69 6.33
CA LYS A 33 -0.65 12.90 5.87
C LYS A 33 -1.61 13.31 6.98
N ALA A 34 -1.30 14.41 7.66
CA ALA A 34 -1.99 14.81 8.88
C ALA A 34 -2.03 13.65 9.91
N LYS A 35 -3.22 13.23 10.32
CA LYS A 35 -3.42 12.13 11.29
C LYS A 35 -3.51 10.74 10.64
N ASP A 36 -3.48 10.67 9.32
CA ASP A 36 -3.69 9.43 8.59
C ASP A 36 -2.36 8.79 8.21
N ARG A 37 -2.31 7.46 8.35
CA ARG A 37 -1.19 6.63 7.94
C ARG A 37 -1.40 6.16 6.50
N TRP A 38 -0.43 6.48 5.64
CA TRP A 38 -0.46 6.18 4.22
C TRP A 38 0.74 5.33 3.81
N PHE A 39 0.58 4.62 2.70
CA PHE A 39 1.62 3.77 2.10
C PHE A 39 1.74 4.10 0.62
N LEU A 40 2.94 4.45 0.18
CA LEU A 40 3.28 4.53 -1.24
C LEU A 40 3.79 3.16 -1.67
N THR A 41 3.14 2.56 -2.66
CA THR A 41 3.48 1.22 -3.15
C THR A 41 3.86 1.26 -4.62
N TRP A 42 4.86 0.48 -5.00
CA TRP A 42 5.13 0.16 -6.40
C TRP A 42 5.17 -1.35 -6.62
N CYS A 43 4.46 -1.81 -7.64
CA CYS A 43 4.37 -3.21 -8.01
C CYS A 43 5.18 -3.50 -9.27
N SER A 44 6.20 -4.36 -9.18
CA SER A 44 6.99 -4.78 -10.35
C SER A 44 6.20 -5.59 -11.39
N ARG A 45 5.13 -6.29 -10.98
CA ARG A 45 4.34 -7.14 -11.88
C ARG A 45 3.42 -6.34 -12.80
N CYS A 46 2.63 -5.42 -12.26
CA CYS A 46 1.71 -4.59 -13.05
C CYS A 46 2.25 -3.17 -13.33
N ARG A 47 3.43 -2.84 -12.79
CA ARG A 47 4.12 -1.55 -12.95
C ARG A 47 3.35 -0.34 -12.43
N THR A 48 2.34 -0.57 -11.59
CA THR A 48 1.51 0.49 -11.02
C THR A 48 2.15 1.05 -9.75
N THR A 49 2.11 2.37 -9.63
CA THR A 49 2.32 3.09 -8.37
C THR A 49 0.97 3.45 -7.76
N THR A 50 0.77 3.12 -6.50
CA THR A 50 -0.51 3.33 -5.79
C THR A 50 -0.26 3.91 -4.40
N GLN A 51 -1.25 4.63 -3.89
CA GLN A 51 -1.28 5.10 -2.51
C GLN A 51 -2.39 4.35 -1.77
N VAL A 52 -2.07 3.80 -0.61
CA VAL A 52 -3.01 3.09 0.25
C VAL A 52 -3.14 3.85 1.57
N CYS A 53 -4.37 4.12 1.99
CA CYS A 53 -4.68 4.61 3.32
C CYS A 53 -5.42 3.50 4.07
N LEU A 54 -5.10 3.30 5.36
CA LEU A 54 -5.79 2.35 6.23
C LEU A 54 -6.63 3.10 7.26
N PRO A 55 -7.79 3.65 6.86
CA PRO A 55 -8.65 4.38 7.77
C PRO A 55 -9.28 3.44 8.80
N HIS A 56 -9.53 3.95 10.01
CA HIS A 56 -10.22 3.21 11.06
C HIS A 56 -11.67 2.85 10.68
N ARG A 57 -12.32 3.67 9.85
CA ARG A 57 -13.70 3.47 9.40
C ARG A 57 -13.89 4.11 8.03
N ILE A 58 -14.64 3.43 7.14
CA ILE A 58 -15.09 3.96 5.85
C ILE A 58 -16.62 3.88 5.81
N THR A 59 -17.24 4.96 5.35
CA THR A 59 -18.63 4.96 4.88
C THR A 59 -18.58 5.28 3.40
N ALA A 60 -19.09 4.40 2.56
CA ALA A 60 -19.15 4.59 1.11
C ALA A 60 -20.54 4.19 0.60
N THR A 61 -20.98 4.84 -0.48
CA THR A 61 -22.23 4.51 -1.18
C THR A 61 -21.84 3.94 -2.54
N GLU A 62 -22.33 2.75 -2.86
CA GLU A 62 -22.26 2.20 -4.21
C GLU A 62 -23.55 2.56 -4.96
N PRO A 63 -23.49 3.21 -6.14
CA PRO A 63 -24.67 3.42 -6.98
C PRO A 63 -25.28 2.09 -7.40
N GLU A 64 -26.61 2.01 -7.52
CA GLU A 64 -27.23 0.88 -8.22
C GLU A 64 -26.79 0.83 -9.69
N HIS A 65 -26.43 -0.38 -10.15
CA HIS A 65 -26.02 -0.64 -11.54
C HIS A 65 -27.22 -0.99 -12.42
#